data_AF-A0A318XLL6-F1
#
_entry.id   AF-A0A318XLL6-F1
#
_cell.length_a   1.000
_cell.length_b   1.000
_cell.length_c   1.000
_cell.angle_alpha   90.00
_cell.angle_beta   90.00
_cell.angle_gamma   90.00
#
_symmetry.space_group_name_H-M   'P 1'
#
loop_
_entity.id
_entity.type
_entity.pdbx_description
1 polymer ?
#
loop_
_entity_poly.entity_id
_entity_poly.type
_entity_poly.pdbx_seq_one_letter_code
_entity_poly.pdbx_strand_id
1 'polypeptide(L)' 'MLFILSFFIICSGYYTLTFGINMWKQDNNKLGGFGAIFLALISTIVPVAVIYIKFYS' A
#
# COMPACT_ATOMS: atom_id res chain seq x y z
N MET A 1 -19.01 -6.68 -4.49
CA MET A 1 -18.18 -5.61 -5.13
C MET A 1 -17.08 -5.09 -4.21
N LEU A 2 -17.35 -4.80 -2.93
CA LEU A 2 -16.33 -4.30 -1.97
C LEU A 2 -15.03 -5.12 -1.95
N PHE A 3 -15.13 -6.45 -1.84
CA PHE A 3 -13.96 -7.32 -1.80
C PHE A 3 -13.10 -7.25 -3.06
N ILE A 4 -13.72 -7.13 -4.24
CA ILE A 4 -13.02 -6.99 -5.53
C ILE A 4 -12.32 -5.63 -5.60
N LEU A 5 -12.98 -4.57 -5.13
CA LEU A 5 -12.39 -3.23 -5.06
C LEU A 5 -11.19 -3.20 -4.09
N SER A 6 -11.32 -3.80 -2.91
CA SER A 6 -10.21 -3.93 -1.95
C SER A 6 -9.05 -4.74 -2.52
N PHE A 7 -9.33 -5.80 -3.29
CA PHE A 7 -8.30 -6.57 -3.98
C PHE A 7 -7.52 -5.72 -4.98
N PHE A 8 -8.20 -4.93 -5.82
CA PHE A 8 -7.52 -4.03 -6.75
C PHE A 8 -6.68 -2.95 -6.04
N ILE A 9 -7.16 -2.44 -4.91
CA ILE A 9 -6.42 -1.47 -4.10
C ILE A 9 -5.12 -2.11 -3.57
N ILE A 10 -5.20 -3.32 -3.00
CA ILE A 10 -4.01 -4.06 -2.53
C ILE A 10 -3.04 -4.33 -3.69
N CYS A 11 -3.53 -4.75 -4.86
CA CYS A 11 -2.70 -4.98 -6.03
C CYS A 11 -2.01 -3.71 -6.54
N SER A 12 -2.68 -2.56 -6.46
CA SER A 12 -2.08 -1.28 -6.89
C SER A 12 -0.86 -0.87 -6.05
N GLY A 13 -0.85 -1.25 -4.77
CA GLY A 13 0.27 -1.03 -3.86
C GLY A 13 1.46 -1.98 -4.08
N TYR A 14 1.28 -3.06 -4.84
CA TYR A 14 2.30 -4.11 -5.01
C TYR A 14 3.61 -3.57 -5.58
N TYR A 15 3.54 -2.79 -6.67
CA TYR A 15 4.73 -2.21 -7.30
C TYR A 15 5.52 -1.32 -6.33
N THR A 16 4.82 -0.45 -5.60
CA THR A 16 5.44 0.47 -4.63
C THR A 16 6.05 -0.28 -3.45
N LEU A 17 5.42 -1.36 -2.99
CA LEU A 17 5.96 -2.27 -1.97
C LEU A 17 7.25 -2.94 -2.46
N THR A 18 7.23 -3.53 -3.65
CA THR A 18 8.40 -4.18 -4.25
C THR A 18 9.52 -3.18 -4.49
N PHE A 19 9.21 -1.98 -4.96
CA PHE A 19 10.17 -0.89 -5.14
C PHE A 19 10.81 -0.47 -3.81
N GLY A 20 10.03 -0.31 -2.74
CA GLY A 20 10.55 0.03 -1.41
C GLY A 20 11.44 -1.07 -0.82
N ILE A 21 11.09 -2.34 -1.02
CA ILE A 21 11.94 -3.48 -0.66
C ILE A 21 13.25 -3.46 -1.46
N ASN A 22 13.18 -3.13 -2.75
CA ASN A 22 14.35 -3.03 -3.61
C ASN A 22 15.29 -1.89 -3.15
N MET A 23 14.76 -0.70 -2.89
CA MET A 23 15.56 0.42 -2.36
C MET A 23 16.23 0.07 -1.02
N TRP A 24 15.54 -0.69 -0.17
CA TRP A 24 16.11 -1.13 1.10
C TRP A 24 17.28 -2.10 0.90
N LYS A 25 17.11 -3.12 0.04
CA LYS A 25 18.06 -4.24 -0.10
C LYS A 25 19.18 -3.97 -1.12
N GLN A 26 18.86 -3.37 -2.25
CA GLN A 26 19.77 -3.16 -3.37
C GLN A 26 20.49 -1.82 -3.26
N ASP A 27 19.75 -0.73 -3.02
CA ASP A 27 20.32 0.62 -3.02
C ASP A 27 20.88 1.04 -1.65
N ASN A 28 20.73 0.18 -0.62
CA ASN A 28 21.04 0.47 0.79
C ASN A 28 20.36 1.74 1.34
N ASN A 29 19.40 2.30 0.62
CA ASN A 29 18.66 3.49 1.02
C ASN A 29 17.49 3.09 1.92
N LYS A 30 17.82 2.74 3.16
CA LYS A 30 16.85 2.25 4.15
C LYS A 30 15.75 3.27 4.46
N LEU A 31 16.08 4.56 4.48
CA LEU A 31 15.11 5.64 4.71
C LEU A 31 14.12 5.77 3.55
N GLY A 32 14.61 5.78 2.30
CA GLY A 32 13.76 5.80 1.11
C GLY A 32 12.90 4.54 0.98
N GLY A 33 13.49 3.37 1.21
CA GLY A 33 12.79 2.09 1.22
C GLY A 33 11.70 2.00 2.29
N PHE A 34 12.01 2.42 3.54
CA PHE A 34 11.02 2.50 4.61
C PHE A 34 9.89 3.46 4.26
N GLY A 35 10.21 4.65 3.74
CA GLY A 35 9.22 5.63 3.30
C GLY A 35 8.29 5.08 2.22
N ALA A 36 8.84 4.43 1.20
CA ALA A 36 8.06 3.81 0.12
C ALA A 36 7.14 2.69 0.64
N ILE A 37 7.65 1.80 1.50
CA ILE A 37 6.86 0.72 2.11
C ILE A 37 5.74 1.30 2.98
N PHE A 38 6.05 2.29 3.82
CA PHE A 38 5.08 2.94 4.70
C PHE A 38 3.98 3.65 3.90
N LEU A 39 4.36 4.37 2.83
CA LEU A 39 3.42 5.03 1.94
C LEU A 39 2.51 4.03 1.22
N ALA A 40 3.06 2.89 0.77
CA ALA A 40 2.29 1.82 0.15
C ALA A 40 1.27 1.21 1.13
N LEU A 41 1.65 0.99 2.39
CA LEU A 41 0.73 0.49 3.42
C LEU A 41 -0.39 1.50 3.73
N ILE A 42 -0.07 2.77 3.93
CA ILE A 42 -1.08 3.80 4.21
C ILE A 42 -2.05 3.97 3.04
N SER A 43 -1.52 4.06 1.82
CA SER A 43 -2.32 4.20 0.60
C SER A 43 -3.20 2.98 0.32
N THR A 44 -2.93 1.83 0.95
CA THR A 44 -3.80 0.64 0.89
C THR A 44 -4.83 0.66 2.03
N ILE A 45 -4.39 0.88 3.27
CA ILE A 45 -5.22 0.79 4.48
C ILE A 45 -6.29 1.89 4.51
N VAL A 46 -5.92 3.14 4.21
CA VAL A 46 -6.83 4.29 4.31
C VAL A 46 -8.04 4.15 3.38
N PRO A 47 -7.89 3.96 2.05
CA PRO A 47 -9.05 3.82 1.17
C PRO A 47 -9.87 2.58 1.49
N VAL A 48 -9.26 1.46 1.89
CA VAL A 48 -10.01 0.29 2.35
C VAL A 48 -10.85 0.64 3.59
N ALA A 49 -10.27 1.28 4.61
CA ALA A 49 -11.02 1.70 5.79
C ALA A 49 -12.17 2.65 5.45
N VAL A 50 -11.95 3.66 4.60
CA VAL A 50 -12.98 4.61 4.16
C VAL A 50 -14.11 3.90 3.42
N ILE A 51 -13.78 2.97 2.53
CA ILE A 51 -14.76 2.19 1.76
C ILE A 51 -15.67 1.39 2.71
N TYR A 52 -15.10 0.74 3.73
CA TYR A 52 -15.89 -0.01 4.71
C TYR A 52 -16.71 0.92 5.61
N ILE A 53 -16.13 2.01 6.15
CA ILE A 53 -16.88 2.97 6.98
C ILE A 53 -18.07 3.53 6.22
N LYS A 54 -17.89 3.94 4.96
CA LYS A 54 -18.97 4.50 4.14
C LYS A 54 -20.04 3.48 3.78
N PHE A 55 -19.71 2.20 3.71
CA PHE A 55 -20.68 1.16 3.38
C PHE A 55 -21.51 0.71 4.58
N TYR A 56 -20.96 0.79 5.79
CA TYR A 56 -21.63 0.38 7.03
C TYR A 56 -22.24 1.52 7.85
N SER A 57 -21.97 2.78 7.48
CA SER A 57 -22.61 3.99 8.03
C SER A 57 -23.80 4.44 7.20
#